data_AF-A0AB38R3Q1-F1
#
_entry.id   AF-A0AB38R3Q1-F1
#
_cell.length_a   1.000
_cell.length_b   1.000
_cell.length_c   1.000
_cell.angle_alpha   90.00
_cell.angle_beta   90.00
_cell.angle_gamma   90.00
#
_symmetry.space_group_name_H-M   'P 1'
#
loop_
_entity.id
_entity.type
_entity.pdbx_description
1 polymer ?
#
loop_
_entity_poly.entity_id
_entity_poly.type
_entity_poly.pdbx_seq_one_letter_code
_entity_poly.pdbx_strand_id
1 'polypeptide(L)'
;MRIRLGILGADDSLAIIQNVTNEYKELHCIPVIYWDEEEIIDFIRPYMHQVDMWLFSGQVPYSIVKEWGEIDCPMFYVPHTGASLYRTLLRIYYERQIPVQQLSFDTYHPSEIERLLEEVGIGERVPYVKHYQGGISAAALAQYHYGLWKQGLTKAAVTCLRTAQLELEKLGVPVYRVLPARSAVESVVQMIIRTGEMLRFRDAQIAVQMMEVDSLFAISNETFSTDEIYKMEMKVTEKLLKYAKKIQGSLKIAGPGRYVIFTTRGALKDITDHYKIIPTIKELEDMDREIAACGIGVGRTAYEAEIHAGKAFLHAKKYGRGTWMVVFDDDTIAGPLGRAEQIRYSFDCAELQAISQKTNLSVATLSKISAILRKLGKNEMNAYELAAYMQILPRSARRILHELEMKGLAEVVGETNPYPRGRPRKVYRIFLG
;
A
#
# COMPACT_ATOMS: atom_id res chain seq x y z
N MET A 1 -6.63 4.97 21.80
CA MET A 1 -5.69 5.96 21.25
C MET A 1 -6.42 6.74 20.18
N ARG A 2 -6.33 8.08 20.18
CA ARG A 2 -6.95 8.93 19.17
C ARG A 2 -6.06 9.01 17.93
N ILE A 3 -6.66 9.07 16.74
CA ILE A 3 -5.96 9.31 15.47
C ILE A 3 -5.53 10.77 15.44
N ARG A 4 -4.23 11.03 15.32
CA ARG A 4 -3.67 12.37 15.13
C ARG A 4 -3.88 12.76 13.66
N LEU A 5 -4.86 13.60 13.38
CA LEU A 5 -5.24 13.97 12.02
C LEU A 5 -4.72 15.37 11.71
N GLY A 6 -3.77 15.48 10.77
CA GLY A 6 -3.43 16.77 10.19
C GLY A 6 -4.57 17.24 9.29
N ILE A 7 -5.07 18.46 9.48
CA ILE A 7 -6.11 19.03 8.62
C ILE A 7 -5.56 20.29 7.98
N LEU A 8 -5.47 20.29 6.64
CA LEU A 8 -4.92 21.40 5.88
C LEU A 8 -5.94 22.00 4.93
N GLY A 9 -6.12 23.31 4.99
CA GLY A 9 -7.11 23.99 4.17
C GLY A 9 -7.03 25.50 4.22
N ALA A 10 -7.77 26.15 3.31
CA ALA A 10 -8.05 27.57 3.42
C ALA A 10 -8.95 27.85 4.64
N ASP A 11 -8.91 29.08 5.15
CA ASP A 11 -9.62 29.55 6.35
C ASP A 11 -11.10 29.13 6.39
N ASP A 12 -11.83 29.38 5.30
CA ASP A 12 -13.27 29.17 5.18
C ASP A 12 -13.67 27.69 5.23
N SER A 13 -12.92 26.86 4.52
CA SER A 13 -13.17 25.44 4.34
C SER A 13 -12.71 24.66 5.55
N LEU A 14 -11.59 25.08 6.15
CA LEU A 14 -11.04 24.48 7.36
C LEU A 14 -12.00 24.66 8.55
N ALA A 15 -12.63 25.81 8.70
CA ALA A 15 -13.62 26.04 9.75
C ALA A 15 -14.79 25.03 9.70
N ILE A 16 -15.31 24.74 8.49
CA ILE A 16 -16.37 23.74 8.30
C ILE A 16 -15.86 22.34 8.67
N ILE A 17 -14.64 22.00 8.23
CA ILE A 17 -14.06 20.69 8.50
C ILE A 17 -13.85 20.51 10.00
N GLN A 18 -13.27 21.50 10.68
CA GLN A 18 -13.03 21.48 12.12
C GLN A 18 -14.32 21.30 12.92
N ASN A 19 -15.39 22.01 12.54
CA ASN A 19 -16.70 21.88 13.20
C ASN A 19 -17.20 20.44 13.16
N VAL A 20 -17.07 19.76 12.02
CA VAL A 20 -17.46 18.35 11.89
C VAL A 20 -16.50 17.44 12.65
N THR A 21 -15.18 17.61 12.48
CA THR A 21 -14.19 16.71 13.10
C THR A 21 -14.19 16.78 14.62
N ASN A 22 -14.53 17.95 15.20
CA ASN A 22 -14.61 18.13 16.66
C ASN A 22 -15.72 17.29 17.32
N GLU A 23 -16.70 16.82 16.54
CA GLU A 23 -17.75 15.93 17.03
C GLU A 23 -17.26 14.48 17.22
N TYR A 24 -16.12 14.12 16.63
CA TYR A 24 -15.55 12.78 16.65
C TYR A 24 -14.44 12.66 17.70
N LYS A 25 -14.71 11.91 18.78
CA LYS A 25 -13.77 11.71 19.90
C LYS A 25 -12.56 10.85 19.53
N GLU A 26 -12.66 10.11 18.42
CA GLU A 26 -11.61 9.29 17.83
C GLU A 26 -10.47 10.13 17.26
N LEU A 27 -10.73 11.40 16.95
CA LEU A 27 -9.77 12.29 16.28
C LEU A 27 -9.11 13.26 17.25
N HIS A 28 -7.83 13.52 17.01
CA HIS A 28 -7.08 14.63 17.56
C HIS A 28 -6.54 15.47 16.41
N CYS A 29 -7.20 16.58 16.12
CA CYS A 29 -6.97 17.34 14.90
C CYS A 29 -5.85 18.38 15.10
N ILE A 30 -4.94 18.46 14.12
CA ILE A 30 -3.88 19.46 14.05
C ILE A 30 -4.17 20.35 12.82
N PRO A 31 -4.79 21.52 13.01
CA PRO A 31 -5.15 22.38 11.90
C PRO A 31 -3.95 23.15 11.34
N VAL A 32 -3.89 23.26 10.01
CA VAL A 32 -2.89 24.02 9.26
C VAL A 32 -3.62 24.84 8.20
N ILE A 33 -3.52 26.17 8.32
CA ILE A 33 -4.11 27.11 7.36
C ILE A 33 -3.04 27.54 6.37
N TYR A 34 -3.37 27.55 5.08
CA TYR A 34 -2.56 28.21 4.06
C TYR A 34 -3.31 29.39 3.46
N TRP A 35 -2.56 30.39 3.00
CA TRP A 35 -3.08 31.54 2.25
C TRP A 35 -2.58 31.59 0.81
N ASP A 36 -1.50 30.85 0.53
CA ASP A 36 -0.93 30.65 -0.80
C ASP A 36 -0.67 29.15 -1.00
N GLU A 37 -0.94 28.65 -2.21
CA GLU A 37 -0.67 27.27 -2.58
C GLU A 37 0.83 26.94 -2.60
N GLU A 38 1.70 27.92 -2.84
CA GLU A 38 3.16 27.74 -2.88
C GLU A 38 3.76 27.42 -1.50
N GLU A 39 3.12 27.86 -0.43
CA GLU A 39 3.59 27.70 0.97
C GLU A 39 3.14 26.37 1.60
N ILE A 40 2.29 25.58 0.93
CA ILE A 40 1.66 24.37 1.50
C ILE A 40 2.69 23.37 2.02
N ILE A 41 3.78 23.15 1.27
CA ILE A 41 4.82 22.18 1.65
C ILE A 41 5.55 22.64 2.92
N ASP A 42 5.88 23.93 3.01
CA ASP A 42 6.58 24.49 4.17
C ASP A 42 5.72 24.43 5.43
N PHE A 43 4.40 24.58 5.31
CA PHE A 43 3.49 24.44 6.46
C PHE A 43 3.26 23.00 6.91
N ILE A 44 3.40 22.00 6.02
CA ILE A 44 3.21 20.58 6.37
C ILE A 44 4.44 19.98 7.03
N ARG A 45 5.65 20.32 6.55
CA ARG A 45 6.93 19.73 6.99
C ARG A 45 7.07 19.60 8.51
N PRO A 46 6.77 20.62 9.33
CA PRO A 46 6.93 20.54 10.79
C PRO A 46 6.06 19.46 11.45
N TYR A 47 4.97 19.03 10.81
CA TYR A 47 3.97 18.14 11.38
C TYR A 47 4.01 16.71 10.84
N MET A 48 4.87 16.41 9.87
CA MET A 48 4.90 15.10 9.19
C MET A 48 5.03 13.91 10.16
N HIS A 49 5.85 14.03 11.20
CA HIS A 49 6.04 12.97 12.20
C HIS A 49 5.05 13.04 13.38
N GLN A 50 4.18 14.06 13.39
CA GLN A 50 3.22 14.31 14.47
C GLN A 50 1.82 13.79 14.14
N VAL A 51 1.56 13.44 12.88
CA VAL A 51 0.24 13.00 12.40
C VAL A 51 0.26 11.55 11.95
N ASP A 52 -0.86 10.88 12.11
CA ASP A 52 -1.09 9.52 11.64
C ASP A 52 -1.67 9.52 10.20
N MET A 53 -2.40 10.59 9.83
CA MET A 53 -3.05 10.77 8.52
C MET A 53 -3.25 12.26 8.21
N TRP A 54 -3.51 12.59 6.94
CA TRP A 54 -3.84 13.95 6.49
C TRP A 54 -5.23 14.04 5.86
N LEU A 55 -5.95 15.12 6.17
CA LEU A 55 -7.18 15.55 5.52
C LEU A 55 -7.01 16.94 4.91
N PHE A 56 -7.13 17.03 3.60
CA PHE A 56 -7.07 18.27 2.85
C PHE A 56 -8.46 18.83 2.57
N SER A 57 -8.61 20.16 2.57
CA SER A 57 -9.91 20.79 2.35
C SER A 57 -10.43 20.69 0.93
N GLY A 58 -9.61 20.26 -0.02
CA GLY A 58 -9.97 20.11 -1.42
C GLY A 58 -8.86 19.50 -2.27
N GLN A 59 -9.13 19.35 -3.56
CA GLN A 59 -8.23 18.70 -4.52
C GLN A 59 -6.88 19.40 -4.67
N VAL A 60 -6.85 20.74 -4.77
CA VAL A 60 -5.61 21.50 -5.04
C VAL A 60 -4.53 21.24 -3.97
N PRO A 61 -4.78 21.47 -2.67
CA PRO A 61 -3.75 21.21 -1.65
C PRO A 61 -3.39 19.72 -1.55
N TYR A 62 -4.35 18.81 -1.77
CA TYR A 62 -4.06 17.38 -1.82
C TYR A 62 -3.13 17.00 -2.97
N SER A 63 -3.37 17.54 -4.17
CA SER A 63 -2.57 17.25 -5.36
C SER A 63 -1.15 17.76 -5.23
N ILE A 64 -0.95 18.97 -4.71
CA ILE A 64 0.39 19.55 -4.48
C ILE A 64 1.23 18.64 -3.57
N VAL A 65 0.64 18.19 -2.46
CA VAL A 65 1.35 17.35 -1.48
C VAL A 65 1.56 15.94 -2.00
N LYS A 66 0.60 15.42 -2.76
CA LYS A 66 0.72 14.12 -3.43
C LYS A 66 1.85 14.11 -4.47
N GLU A 67 2.02 15.19 -5.21
CA GLU A 67 3.11 15.35 -6.19
C GLU A 67 4.47 15.52 -5.51
N TRP A 68 4.52 16.15 -4.33
CA TRP A 68 5.74 16.25 -3.53
C TRP A 68 6.28 14.89 -3.07
N GLY A 69 5.39 13.96 -2.69
CA GLY A 69 5.74 12.54 -2.52
C GLY A 69 6.53 12.18 -1.26
N GLU A 70 6.74 13.12 -0.33
CA GLU A 70 7.44 12.85 0.95
C GLU A 70 6.52 12.40 2.09
N ILE A 71 5.21 12.26 1.85
CA ILE A 71 4.23 11.83 2.86
C ILE A 71 4.02 10.31 2.80
N ASP A 72 4.47 9.62 3.86
CA ASP A 72 4.35 8.16 4.00
C ASP A 72 3.00 7.69 4.57
N CYS A 73 2.17 8.61 5.08
CA CYS A 73 0.90 8.28 5.72
C CYS A 73 -0.32 8.49 4.79
N PRO A 74 -1.46 7.86 5.08
CA PRO A 74 -2.67 8.04 4.27
C PRO A 74 -3.11 9.50 4.17
N MET A 75 -3.46 9.92 2.95
CA MET A 75 -3.94 11.25 2.62
C MET A 75 -5.34 11.21 2.03
N PHE A 76 -6.20 12.11 2.49
CA PHE A 76 -7.59 12.25 2.06
C PHE A 76 -7.89 13.70 1.71
N TYR A 77 -8.89 13.95 0.89
CA TYR A 77 -9.40 15.30 0.69
C TYR A 77 -10.92 15.31 0.71
N VAL A 78 -11.50 16.47 1.03
CA VAL A 78 -12.96 16.66 0.95
C VAL A 78 -13.36 16.96 -0.49
N PRO A 79 -14.14 16.09 -1.15
CA PRO A 79 -14.61 16.34 -2.51
C PRO A 79 -15.73 17.39 -2.50
N HIS A 80 -15.79 18.20 -3.56
CA HIS A 80 -16.91 19.12 -3.79
C HIS A 80 -18.09 18.33 -4.40
N THR A 81 -18.95 17.78 -3.56
CA THR A 81 -20.10 16.96 -4.00
C THR A 81 -21.27 17.79 -4.55
N GLY A 82 -22.29 17.12 -5.09
CA GLY A 82 -23.55 17.75 -5.51
C GLY A 82 -24.19 18.64 -4.45
N ALA A 83 -24.19 18.22 -3.18
CA ALA A 83 -24.71 19.05 -2.08
C ALA A 83 -23.97 20.41 -1.94
N SER A 84 -22.66 20.43 -2.24
CA SER A 84 -21.85 21.64 -2.24
C SER A 84 -22.25 22.57 -3.38
N LEU A 85 -22.44 21.99 -4.58
CA LEU A 85 -22.87 22.73 -5.77
C LEU A 85 -24.30 23.25 -5.64
N TYR A 86 -25.26 22.41 -5.25
CA TYR A 86 -26.67 22.77 -5.07
C TYR A 86 -26.85 23.92 -4.07
N ARG A 87 -26.15 23.87 -2.94
CA ARG A 87 -26.15 24.98 -1.98
C ARG A 87 -25.69 26.29 -2.63
N THR A 88 -24.64 26.22 -3.43
CA THR A 88 -24.05 27.39 -4.10
C THR A 88 -25.00 27.94 -5.17
N LEU A 89 -25.57 27.07 -6.01
CA LEU A 89 -26.54 27.46 -7.04
C LEU A 89 -27.82 28.04 -6.44
N LEU A 90 -28.35 27.45 -5.37
CA LEU A 90 -29.51 27.96 -4.65
C LEU A 90 -29.25 29.37 -4.12
N ARG A 91 -28.06 29.60 -3.53
CA ARG A 91 -27.66 30.93 -3.05
C ARG A 91 -27.57 31.96 -4.17
N ILE A 92 -26.93 31.59 -5.29
CA ILE A 92 -26.82 32.46 -6.47
C ILE A 92 -28.20 32.86 -6.99
N TYR A 93 -29.09 31.88 -7.13
CA TYR A 93 -30.43 32.10 -7.62
C TYR A 93 -31.26 32.98 -6.67
N TYR A 94 -31.17 32.71 -5.36
CA TYR A 94 -31.87 33.48 -4.33
C TYR A 94 -31.39 34.95 -4.26
N GLU A 95 -30.08 35.18 -4.34
CA GLU A 95 -29.50 36.53 -4.21
C GLU A 95 -29.59 37.37 -5.49
N ARG A 96 -29.42 36.75 -6.67
CA ARG A 96 -29.22 37.49 -7.93
C ARG A 96 -30.03 36.98 -9.12
N GLN A 97 -30.79 35.89 -8.97
CA GLN A 97 -31.57 35.26 -10.04
C GLN A 97 -30.75 34.99 -11.31
N ILE A 98 -29.47 34.62 -11.14
CA ILE A 98 -28.59 34.28 -12.27
C ILE A 98 -28.83 32.81 -12.65
N PRO A 99 -29.24 32.51 -13.89
CA PRO A 99 -29.41 31.14 -14.34
C PRO A 99 -28.06 30.46 -14.58
N VAL A 100 -28.02 29.13 -14.48
CA VAL A 100 -26.77 28.35 -14.47
C VAL A 100 -25.93 28.51 -15.74
N GLN A 101 -26.54 28.80 -16.90
CA GLN A 101 -25.82 28.98 -18.17
C GLN A 101 -25.05 30.31 -18.25
N GLN A 102 -25.35 31.25 -17.34
CA GLN A 102 -24.67 32.54 -17.21
C GLN A 102 -23.58 32.51 -16.12
N LEU A 103 -23.23 31.31 -15.63
CA LEU A 103 -22.17 31.10 -14.66
C LEU A 103 -20.96 30.46 -15.34
N SER A 104 -19.76 30.80 -14.84
CA SER A 104 -18.54 30.06 -15.14
C SER A 104 -18.14 29.22 -13.94
N PHE A 105 -17.70 28.00 -14.18
CA PHE A 105 -17.33 27.03 -13.15
C PHE A 105 -15.87 26.62 -13.29
N ASP A 106 -15.24 26.26 -12.19
CA ASP A 106 -13.97 25.55 -12.18
C ASP A 106 -14.06 24.20 -11.45
N THR A 107 -12.98 23.43 -11.50
CA THR A 107 -12.75 22.16 -10.78
C THR A 107 -13.59 20.99 -11.25
N TYR A 108 -14.92 21.14 -11.32
CA TYR A 108 -15.85 20.12 -11.76
C TYR A 108 -15.58 19.67 -13.20
N HIS A 109 -15.82 18.40 -13.48
CA HIS A 109 -15.89 17.92 -14.85
C HIS A 109 -17.22 18.37 -15.50
N PRO A 110 -17.27 18.78 -16.78
CA PRO A 110 -18.52 19.21 -17.44
C PRO A 110 -19.66 18.19 -17.28
N SER A 111 -19.38 16.90 -17.51
CA SER A 111 -20.37 15.83 -17.35
C SER A 111 -20.82 15.57 -15.91
N GLU A 112 -20.07 16.04 -14.91
CA GLU A 112 -20.50 16.00 -13.51
C GLU A 112 -21.53 17.09 -13.23
N ILE A 113 -21.27 18.31 -13.69
CA ILE A 113 -22.25 19.41 -13.58
C ILE A 113 -23.53 19.05 -14.31
N GLU A 114 -23.43 18.56 -15.55
CA GLU A 114 -24.60 18.17 -16.35
C GLU A 114 -25.45 17.13 -15.62
N ARG A 115 -24.83 16.07 -15.08
CA ARG A 115 -25.53 15.04 -14.31
C ARG A 115 -26.23 15.61 -13.06
N LEU A 116 -25.56 16.49 -12.33
CA LEU A 116 -26.12 17.14 -11.14
C LEU A 116 -27.30 18.05 -11.49
N LEU A 117 -27.25 18.75 -12.63
CA LEU A 117 -28.36 19.57 -13.10
C LEU A 117 -29.54 18.70 -13.57
N GLU A 118 -29.27 17.59 -14.24
CA GLU A 118 -30.30 16.62 -14.64
C GLU A 118 -31.06 16.05 -13.43
N GLU A 119 -30.38 15.78 -12.31
CA GLU A 119 -31.00 15.29 -11.05
C GLU A 119 -32.11 16.22 -10.52
N VAL A 120 -32.01 17.53 -10.81
CA VAL A 120 -32.99 18.55 -10.38
C VAL A 120 -33.89 19.02 -11.53
N GLY A 121 -33.85 18.35 -12.68
CA GLY A 121 -34.69 18.65 -13.84
C GLY A 121 -34.24 19.84 -14.68
N ILE A 122 -32.98 20.27 -14.56
CA ILE A 122 -32.37 21.35 -15.36
C ILE A 122 -31.62 20.71 -16.53
N GLY A 123 -32.13 20.89 -17.75
CA GLY A 123 -31.59 20.26 -18.97
C GLY A 123 -30.66 21.17 -19.79
N GLU A 124 -30.43 22.39 -19.33
CA GLU A 124 -29.62 23.36 -20.03
C GLU A 124 -28.12 23.08 -19.88
N ARG A 125 -27.38 23.26 -20.98
CA ARG A 125 -25.93 23.10 -20.98
C ARG A 125 -25.22 24.21 -20.22
N VAL A 126 -24.11 23.85 -19.58
CA VAL A 126 -23.20 24.78 -18.91
C VAL A 126 -21.94 24.94 -19.78
N PRO A 127 -21.86 26.00 -20.60
CA PRO A 127 -20.80 26.12 -21.62
C PRO A 127 -19.44 26.51 -21.04
N TYR A 128 -19.39 27.02 -19.81
CA TYR A 128 -18.18 27.60 -19.23
C TYR A 128 -17.72 26.81 -18.01
N VAL A 129 -16.94 25.75 -18.25
CA VAL A 129 -16.35 24.93 -17.21
C VAL A 129 -14.86 24.77 -17.45
N LYS A 130 -14.03 25.24 -16.52
CA LYS A 130 -12.58 24.99 -16.52
C LYS A 130 -12.26 23.80 -15.61
N HIS A 131 -12.28 22.61 -16.20
CA HIS A 131 -11.79 21.40 -15.54
C HIS A 131 -10.27 21.28 -15.64
N TYR A 132 -9.65 20.77 -14.58
CA TYR A 132 -8.21 20.53 -14.51
C TYR A 132 -7.91 19.33 -13.61
N GLN A 133 -6.74 18.74 -13.82
CA GLN A 133 -6.19 17.68 -12.97
C GLN A 133 -4.98 18.23 -12.22
N GLY A 134 -4.74 17.73 -11.00
CA GLY A 134 -3.59 18.17 -10.18
C GLY A 134 -3.81 19.53 -9.51
N GLY A 135 -2.69 20.20 -9.19
CA GLY A 135 -2.65 21.57 -8.69
C GLY A 135 -2.93 22.60 -9.79
N ILE A 136 -3.46 23.76 -9.41
CA ILE A 136 -3.64 24.92 -10.29
C ILE A 136 -3.39 26.20 -9.50
N SER A 137 -2.85 27.23 -10.15
CA SER A 137 -2.67 28.53 -9.51
C SER A 137 -3.98 29.31 -9.45
N ALA A 138 -4.16 30.06 -8.36
CA ALA A 138 -5.27 31.00 -8.18
C ALA A 138 -5.40 31.99 -9.35
N ALA A 139 -4.27 32.52 -9.83
CA ALA A 139 -4.21 33.46 -10.94
C ALA A 139 -4.78 32.87 -12.24
N ALA A 140 -4.48 31.59 -12.55
CA ALA A 140 -4.96 30.94 -13.77
C ALA A 140 -6.48 30.70 -13.76
N LEU A 141 -7.06 30.46 -12.57
CA LEU A 141 -8.51 30.37 -12.39
C LEU A 141 -9.16 31.76 -12.47
N ALA A 142 -8.61 32.74 -11.74
CA ALA A 142 -9.12 34.11 -11.74
C ALA A 142 -9.11 34.71 -13.15
N GLN A 143 -8.04 34.53 -13.92
CA GLN A 143 -7.95 35.04 -15.30
C GLN A 143 -9.01 34.43 -16.22
N TYR A 144 -9.30 33.13 -16.06
CA TYR A 144 -10.34 32.45 -16.84
C TYR A 144 -11.72 33.04 -16.57
N HIS A 145 -12.11 33.13 -15.30
CA HIS A 145 -13.40 33.67 -14.88
C HIS A 145 -13.54 35.16 -15.24
N TYR A 146 -12.50 35.96 -14.96
CA TYR A 146 -12.47 37.38 -15.29
C TYR A 146 -12.62 37.62 -16.80
N GLY A 147 -11.96 36.83 -17.64
CA GLY A 147 -12.06 36.93 -19.09
C GLY A 147 -13.50 36.74 -19.60
N LEU A 148 -14.19 35.72 -19.11
CA LEU A 148 -15.59 35.44 -19.48
C LEU A 148 -16.55 36.54 -18.98
N TRP A 149 -16.35 37.02 -17.75
CA TRP A 149 -17.16 38.10 -17.19
C TRP A 149 -16.96 39.42 -17.92
N LYS A 150 -15.71 39.79 -18.21
CA LYS A 150 -15.36 41.02 -18.95
C LYS A 150 -15.93 41.05 -20.37
N GLN A 151 -16.05 39.88 -21.00
CA GLN A 151 -16.68 39.74 -22.32
C GLN A 151 -18.22 39.75 -22.27
N GLY A 152 -18.83 39.76 -21.07
CA GLY A 152 -20.28 39.69 -20.90
C GLY A 152 -20.87 38.29 -21.12
N LEU A 153 -20.03 37.26 -21.24
CA LEU A 153 -20.46 35.87 -21.46
C LEU A 153 -21.03 35.23 -20.19
N THR A 154 -20.57 35.67 -19.02
CA THR A 154 -21.06 35.21 -17.71
C THR A 154 -21.33 36.39 -16.79
N LYS A 155 -22.27 36.22 -15.86
CA LYS A 155 -22.63 37.22 -14.85
C LYS A 155 -21.93 37.00 -13.52
N ALA A 156 -21.50 35.77 -13.24
CA ALA A 156 -20.77 35.44 -12.02
C ALA A 156 -19.87 34.20 -12.22
N ALA A 157 -18.86 34.10 -11.37
CA ALA A 157 -17.94 32.96 -11.27
C ALA A 157 -18.33 32.05 -10.11
N VAL A 158 -18.13 30.75 -10.27
CA VAL A 158 -18.33 29.71 -9.25
C VAL A 158 -17.01 28.96 -9.10
N THR A 159 -16.35 29.15 -7.95
CA THR A 159 -14.99 28.64 -7.72
C THR A 159 -14.87 27.74 -6.49
N CYS A 160 -14.10 26.67 -6.65
CA CYS A 160 -13.75 25.74 -5.57
C CYS A 160 -12.45 26.13 -4.84
N LEU A 161 -11.81 27.25 -5.20
CA LEU A 161 -10.55 27.69 -4.62
C LEU A 161 -10.68 29.07 -3.95
N ARG A 162 -10.30 29.15 -2.66
CA ARG A 162 -10.43 30.36 -1.84
C ARG A 162 -9.55 31.50 -2.34
N THR A 163 -8.30 31.22 -2.69
CA THR A 163 -7.37 32.20 -3.25
C THR A 163 -7.88 32.77 -4.58
N ALA A 164 -8.43 31.94 -5.47
CA ALA A 164 -9.08 32.40 -6.71
C ALA A 164 -10.31 33.28 -6.46
N GLN A 165 -11.13 32.96 -5.45
CA GLN A 165 -12.23 33.82 -5.01
C GLN A 165 -11.72 35.21 -4.60
N LEU A 166 -10.70 35.27 -3.75
CA LEU A 166 -10.14 36.53 -3.26
C LEU A 166 -9.58 37.39 -4.41
N GLU A 167 -8.91 36.76 -5.38
CA GLU A 167 -8.44 37.46 -6.59
C GLU A 167 -9.60 38.01 -7.44
N LEU A 168 -10.67 37.23 -7.61
CA LEU A 168 -11.87 37.66 -8.35
C LEU A 168 -12.62 38.80 -7.64
N GLU A 169 -12.72 38.76 -6.31
CA GLU A 169 -13.30 39.83 -5.49
C GLU A 169 -12.52 41.15 -5.67
N LYS A 170 -11.18 41.09 -5.66
CA LYS A 170 -10.33 42.26 -5.94
C LYS A 170 -10.57 42.86 -7.33
N LEU A 171 -10.86 42.01 -8.32
CA LEU A 171 -11.17 42.41 -9.69
C LEU A 171 -12.62 42.89 -9.89
N GLY A 172 -13.45 42.85 -8.84
CA GLY A 172 -14.86 43.26 -8.88
C GLY A 172 -15.78 42.25 -9.58
N VAL A 173 -15.32 41.03 -9.81
CA VAL A 173 -16.13 39.96 -10.43
C VAL A 173 -17.09 39.40 -9.37
N PRO A 174 -18.41 39.33 -9.63
CA PRO A 174 -19.32 38.58 -8.76
C PRO A 174 -18.89 37.12 -8.71
N VAL A 175 -18.47 36.64 -7.53
CA VAL A 175 -17.92 35.30 -7.36
C VAL A 175 -18.56 34.58 -6.19
N TYR A 176 -18.75 33.27 -6.35
CA TYR A 176 -19.38 32.39 -5.40
C TYR A 176 -18.47 31.21 -5.09
N ARG A 177 -18.11 31.08 -3.82
CA ARG A 177 -17.28 29.99 -3.30
C ARG A 177 -18.11 28.72 -3.10
N VAL A 178 -17.68 27.62 -3.71
CA VAL A 178 -18.23 26.28 -3.45
C VAL A 178 -17.58 25.71 -2.19
N LEU A 179 -18.17 25.99 -1.04
CA LEU A 179 -17.70 25.44 0.24
C LEU A 179 -18.03 23.93 0.35
N PRO A 180 -17.27 23.15 1.13
CA PRO A 180 -17.58 21.75 1.37
C PRO A 180 -18.95 21.60 2.06
N ALA A 181 -19.72 20.60 1.63
CA ALA A 181 -20.92 20.17 2.32
C ALA A 181 -20.57 19.37 3.57
N ARG A 182 -21.34 19.56 4.65
CA ARG A 182 -21.16 18.83 5.91
C ARG A 182 -21.13 17.31 5.71
N SER A 183 -22.07 16.78 4.92
CA SER A 183 -22.15 15.34 4.61
C SER A 183 -20.92 14.81 3.86
N ALA A 184 -20.26 15.63 3.05
CA ALA A 184 -19.02 15.26 2.38
C ALA A 184 -17.88 15.12 3.39
N VAL A 185 -17.77 16.06 4.34
CA VAL A 185 -16.79 15.98 5.42
C VAL A 185 -17.04 14.75 6.29
N GLU A 186 -18.28 14.52 6.71
CA GLU A 186 -18.67 13.35 7.54
C GLU A 186 -18.28 12.03 6.85
N SER A 187 -18.56 11.90 5.55
CA SER A 187 -18.18 10.71 4.77
C SER A 187 -16.66 10.46 4.78
N VAL A 188 -15.86 11.50 4.56
CA VAL A 188 -14.40 11.39 4.56
C VAL A 188 -13.86 11.10 5.96
N VAL A 189 -14.43 11.70 7.01
CA VAL A 189 -14.07 11.40 8.40
C VAL A 189 -14.34 9.93 8.75
N GLN A 190 -15.48 9.38 8.34
CA GLN A 190 -15.78 7.96 8.51
C GLN A 190 -14.76 7.07 7.78
N MET A 191 -14.31 7.47 6.58
CA MET A 191 -13.28 6.75 5.84
C MET A 191 -11.91 6.80 6.55
N ILE A 192 -11.54 7.94 7.12
CA ILE A 192 -10.32 8.12 7.92
C ILE A 192 -10.34 7.20 9.14
N ILE A 193 -11.43 7.20 9.91
CA ILE A 193 -11.58 6.37 11.11
C ILE A 193 -11.43 4.88 10.74
N ARG A 194 -12.14 4.42 9.71
CA ARG A 194 -12.06 3.02 9.22
C ARG A 194 -10.66 2.65 8.76
N THR A 195 -9.95 3.59 8.11
CA THR A 195 -8.57 3.37 7.68
C THR A 195 -7.64 3.26 8.89
N GLY A 196 -7.85 4.09 9.92
CA GLY A 196 -7.10 4.01 11.18
C GLY A 196 -7.31 2.68 11.89
N GLU A 197 -8.55 2.19 11.95
CA GLU A 197 -8.88 0.88 12.49
C GLU A 197 -8.22 -0.24 11.70
N MET A 198 -8.30 -0.20 10.37
CA MET A 198 -7.69 -1.20 9.48
C MET A 198 -6.17 -1.28 9.67
N LEU A 199 -5.48 -0.14 9.75
CA LEU A 199 -4.03 -0.12 10.00
C LEU A 199 -3.69 -0.71 11.37
N ARG A 200 -4.47 -0.38 12.41
CA ARG A 200 -4.28 -0.95 13.75
C ARG A 200 -4.51 -2.46 13.79
N PHE A 201 -5.55 -2.96 13.10
CA PHE A 201 -5.79 -4.40 13.00
C PHE A 201 -4.67 -5.11 12.25
N ARG A 202 -4.13 -4.47 11.21
CA ARG A 202 -2.97 -4.99 10.48
C ARG A 202 -1.74 -5.08 11.39
N ASP A 203 -1.47 -4.05 12.20
CA ASP A 203 -0.33 -4.05 13.12
C ASP A 203 -0.52 -5.06 14.28
N ALA A 204 -1.76 -5.36 14.67
CA ALA A 204 -2.08 -6.38 15.68
C ALA A 204 -2.00 -7.84 15.15
N GLN A 205 -1.82 -8.04 13.84
CA GLN A 205 -1.70 -9.36 13.23
C GLN A 205 -0.53 -10.16 13.84
N ILE A 206 -0.68 -11.48 13.96
CA ILE A 206 0.34 -12.31 14.58
C ILE A 206 1.60 -12.36 13.71
N ALA A 207 2.75 -12.14 14.35
CA ALA A 207 4.04 -12.37 13.74
C ALA A 207 4.87 -13.32 14.59
N VAL A 208 5.64 -14.17 13.93
CA VAL A 208 6.53 -15.14 14.55
C VAL A 208 7.93 -14.89 14.03
N GLN A 209 8.91 -14.87 14.92
CA GLN A 209 10.31 -14.76 14.58
C GLN A 209 11.02 -16.06 14.98
N MET A 210 11.63 -16.73 14.01
CA MET A 210 12.43 -17.93 14.20
C MET A 210 13.90 -17.58 14.03
N MET A 211 14.70 -17.82 15.06
CA MET A 211 16.13 -17.57 15.07
C MET A 211 16.91 -18.85 15.32
N GLU A 212 18.03 -19.00 14.63
CA GLU A 212 19.07 -19.96 14.98
C GLU A 212 20.30 -19.20 15.47
N VAL A 213 20.71 -19.54 16.68
CA VAL A 213 21.90 -18.98 17.33
C VAL A 213 22.87 -20.14 17.53
N ASP A 214 24.02 -20.01 16.90
CA ASP A 214 25.12 -20.96 16.97
C ASP A 214 26.16 -20.39 17.95
N SER A 215 25.97 -20.73 19.23
CA SER A 215 26.79 -20.29 20.35
C SER A 215 28.22 -20.82 20.31
N LEU A 216 28.48 -21.88 19.53
CA LEU A 216 29.80 -22.48 19.39
C LEU A 216 30.70 -21.74 18.40
N PHE A 217 30.10 -20.97 17.47
CA PHE A 217 30.83 -20.24 16.43
C PHE A 217 31.78 -19.17 16.96
N ALA A 218 31.48 -18.57 18.12
CA ALA A 218 32.28 -17.49 18.69
C ALA A 218 33.56 -17.97 19.41
N ILE A 219 33.84 -19.28 19.43
CA ILE A 219 34.84 -19.88 20.31
C ILE A 219 35.96 -20.56 19.50
N SER A 220 37.20 -20.26 19.87
CA SER A 220 38.41 -20.95 19.44
C SER A 220 38.56 -22.29 20.17
N ASN A 221 38.66 -23.38 19.41
CA ASN A 221 38.94 -24.77 19.80
C ASN A 221 39.61 -24.99 21.18
N GLU A 222 38.83 -25.21 22.25
CA GLU A 222 39.25 -26.01 23.41
C GLU A 222 38.05 -26.78 23.98
N THR A 223 38.36 -27.93 24.60
CA THR A 223 37.51 -29.00 25.16
C THR A 223 36.11 -28.58 25.62
N PHE A 224 35.06 -29.17 25.02
CA PHE A 224 33.67 -28.92 25.38
C PHE A 224 33.15 -29.94 26.39
N SER A 225 32.70 -29.47 27.56
CA SER A 225 31.79 -30.24 28.41
C SER A 225 30.33 -29.93 28.09
N THR A 226 29.42 -30.89 28.31
CA THR A 226 27.97 -30.67 28.15
C THR A 226 27.47 -29.51 29.02
N ASP A 227 28.06 -29.32 30.20
CA ASP A 227 27.71 -28.24 31.13
C ASP A 227 28.01 -26.84 30.58
N GLU A 228 29.09 -26.68 29.82
CA GLU A 228 29.43 -25.39 29.19
C GLU A 228 28.45 -25.04 28.08
N ILE A 229 28.02 -26.03 27.28
CA ILE A 229 26.99 -25.85 26.25
C ILE A 229 25.68 -25.37 26.89
N TYR A 230 25.24 -26.02 27.97
CA TYR A 230 24.04 -25.58 28.70
C TYR A 230 24.18 -24.17 29.28
N LYS A 231 25.33 -23.82 29.88
CA LYS A 231 25.58 -22.46 30.37
C LYS A 231 25.50 -21.41 29.25
N MET A 232 25.97 -21.75 28.05
CA MET A 232 25.88 -20.86 26.89
C MET A 232 24.43 -20.70 26.41
N GLU A 233 23.67 -21.79 26.29
CA GLU A 233 22.25 -21.72 25.93
C GLU A 233 21.42 -20.90 26.93
N MET A 234 21.72 -21.00 28.23
CA MET A 234 21.08 -20.17 29.25
C MET A 234 21.35 -18.67 29.04
N LYS A 235 22.60 -18.28 28.70
CA LYS A 235 22.95 -16.88 28.42
C LYS A 235 22.23 -16.34 27.18
N VAL A 236 22.17 -17.13 26.10
CA VAL A 236 21.43 -16.78 24.89
C VAL A 236 19.94 -16.63 25.21
N THR A 237 19.36 -17.58 25.96
CA THR A 237 17.96 -17.53 26.38
C THR A 237 17.66 -16.27 27.20
N GLU A 238 18.54 -15.88 28.13
CA GLU A 238 18.37 -14.66 28.93
C GLU A 238 18.35 -13.38 28.05
N LYS A 239 19.29 -13.29 27.10
CA LYS A 239 19.34 -12.17 26.12
C LYS A 239 18.06 -12.13 25.27
N LEU A 240 17.63 -13.28 24.74
CA LEU A 240 16.42 -13.38 23.92
C LEU A 240 15.13 -13.11 24.72
N LEU A 241 15.07 -13.43 26.01
CA LEU A 241 13.95 -13.05 26.88
C LEU A 241 13.86 -11.53 27.06
N LYS A 242 14.99 -10.85 27.23
CA LYS A 242 15.05 -9.38 27.30
C LYS A 242 14.62 -8.74 25.98
N TYR A 243 15.11 -9.27 24.86
CA TYR A 243 14.69 -8.84 23.52
C TYR A 243 13.19 -9.09 23.27
N ALA A 244 12.67 -10.28 23.57
CA ALA A 244 11.26 -10.61 23.44
C ALA A 244 10.38 -9.63 24.22
N LYS A 245 10.76 -9.25 25.45
CA LYS A 245 10.04 -8.22 26.22
C LYS A 245 9.99 -6.86 25.51
N LYS A 246 11.07 -6.44 24.85
CA LYS A 246 11.11 -5.15 24.09
C LYS A 246 10.13 -5.14 22.93
N ILE A 247 9.93 -6.28 22.28
CA ILE A 247 8.93 -6.44 21.20
C ILE A 247 7.59 -6.97 21.70
N GLN A 248 7.30 -6.90 23.00
CA GLN A 248 6.06 -7.40 23.61
C GLN A 248 5.72 -8.86 23.23
N GLY A 249 6.76 -9.66 23.02
CA GLY A 249 6.66 -11.04 22.56
C GLY A 249 6.88 -12.06 23.67
N SER A 250 6.62 -13.32 23.32
CA SER A 250 6.84 -14.50 24.16
C SER A 250 7.81 -15.47 23.48
N LEU A 251 8.84 -15.89 24.20
CA LEU A 251 9.88 -16.79 23.72
C LEU A 251 9.51 -18.26 23.97
N LYS A 252 9.75 -19.10 22.96
CA LYS A 252 9.69 -20.56 23.02
C LYS A 252 10.98 -21.15 22.47
N ILE A 253 11.50 -22.18 23.13
CA ILE A 253 12.65 -22.95 22.65
C ILE A 253 12.12 -24.11 21.80
N ALA A 254 12.50 -24.15 20.53
CA ALA A 254 12.08 -25.19 19.58
C ALA A 254 13.07 -26.37 19.50
N GLY A 255 14.32 -26.14 19.89
CA GLY A 255 15.38 -27.14 19.96
C GLY A 255 16.72 -26.48 20.28
N PRO A 256 17.82 -27.26 20.33
CA PRO A 256 19.15 -26.72 20.59
C PRO A 256 19.50 -25.60 19.60
N GLY A 257 19.90 -24.45 20.13
CA GLY A 257 20.19 -23.24 19.34
C GLY A 257 19.02 -22.65 18.54
N ARG A 258 17.78 -23.15 18.67
CA ARG A 258 16.60 -22.70 17.90
C ARG A 258 15.52 -22.09 18.78
N TYR A 259 15.22 -20.84 18.48
CA TYR A 259 14.36 -19.99 19.29
C TYR A 259 13.23 -19.42 18.44
N VAL A 260 12.02 -19.39 19.01
CA VAL A 260 10.81 -18.88 18.35
C VAL A 260 10.18 -17.82 19.24
N ILE A 261 9.98 -16.62 18.73
CA ILE A 261 9.32 -15.52 19.45
C ILE A 261 8.01 -15.20 18.78
N PHE A 262 6.91 -15.32 19.53
CA PHE A 262 5.58 -14.90 19.11
C PHE A 262 5.36 -13.44 19.51
N THR A 263 4.92 -12.61 18.57
CA THR A 263 4.68 -11.17 18.77
C THR A 263 3.63 -10.69 17.75
N THR A 264 3.55 -9.39 17.50
CA THR A 264 2.69 -8.76 16.50
C THR A 264 3.49 -8.20 15.33
N ARG A 265 2.83 -8.05 14.19
CA ARG A 265 3.38 -7.45 12.98
C ARG A 265 3.92 -6.04 13.27
N GLY A 266 3.15 -5.22 13.98
CA GLY A 266 3.52 -3.85 14.35
C GLY A 266 4.82 -3.80 15.16
N ALA A 267 4.94 -4.64 16.19
CA ALA A 267 6.15 -4.64 17.04
C ALA A 267 7.43 -4.94 16.24
N LEU A 268 7.39 -5.89 15.30
CA LEU A 268 8.53 -6.17 14.43
C LEU A 268 8.73 -5.11 13.35
N LYS A 269 7.66 -4.60 12.75
CA LYS A 269 7.70 -3.53 11.76
C LYS A 269 8.39 -2.28 12.30
N ASP A 270 8.09 -1.91 13.55
CA ASP A 270 8.64 -0.71 14.18
C ASP A 270 10.15 -0.84 14.41
N ILE A 271 10.61 -1.95 14.99
CA ILE A 271 12.05 -2.13 15.28
C ILE A 271 12.90 -2.39 14.03
N THR A 272 12.30 -2.81 12.93
CA THR A 272 12.99 -3.14 11.68
C THR A 272 12.87 -2.05 10.61
N ASP A 273 12.36 -0.86 10.96
CA ASP A 273 11.94 0.20 10.04
C ASP A 273 11.24 -0.36 8.80
N HIS A 274 10.02 -0.86 8.99
CA HIS A 274 9.22 -1.43 7.90
C HIS A 274 9.94 -2.60 7.20
N TYR A 275 10.67 -3.42 7.96
CA TYR A 275 11.43 -4.57 7.46
C TYR A 275 12.54 -4.18 6.48
N LYS A 276 13.14 -3.00 6.64
CA LYS A 276 14.30 -2.54 5.86
C LYS A 276 15.62 -2.83 6.56
N ILE A 277 15.66 -2.81 7.88
CA ILE A 277 16.90 -2.94 8.66
C ILE A 277 16.85 -4.12 9.62
N ILE A 278 18.04 -4.62 9.98
CA ILE A 278 18.20 -5.45 11.17
C ILE A 278 18.18 -4.50 12.38
N PRO A 279 17.38 -4.78 13.42
CA PRO A 279 17.21 -3.88 14.56
C PRO A 279 18.51 -3.70 15.36
N THR A 280 18.88 -2.45 15.62
CA THR A 280 20.02 -2.06 16.47
C THR A 280 19.65 -2.14 17.96
N ILE A 281 19.51 -3.37 18.47
CA ILE A 281 19.13 -3.65 19.85
C ILE A 281 20.27 -4.38 20.55
N LYS A 282 20.76 -3.81 21.67
CA LYS A 282 21.90 -4.31 22.45
C LYS A 282 21.95 -5.84 22.60
N GLU A 283 20.85 -6.48 22.99
CA GLU A 283 20.81 -7.93 23.22
C GLU A 283 21.08 -8.75 21.95
N LEU A 284 20.70 -8.23 20.77
CA LEU A 284 20.97 -8.83 19.48
C LEU A 284 22.39 -8.50 18.99
N GLU A 285 22.87 -7.28 19.20
CA GLU A 285 24.23 -6.86 18.86
C GLU A 285 25.28 -7.68 19.62
N ASP A 286 25.04 -7.93 20.91
CA ASP A 286 25.85 -8.79 21.76
C ASP A 286 25.87 -10.26 21.29
N MET A 287 25.08 -10.63 20.28
CA MET A 287 24.99 -11.97 19.68
C MET A 287 25.16 -11.96 18.16
N ASP A 288 25.49 -10.83 17.53
CA ASP A 288 25.42 -10.68 16.07
C ASP A 288 26.25 -11.75 15.33
N ARG A 289 27.43 -12.08 15.85
CA ARG A 289 28.30 -13.15 15.31
C ARG A 289 27.72 -14.56 15.52
N GLU A 290 26.94 -14.76 16.58
CA GLU A 290 26.34 -16.04 16.96
C GLU A 290 25.03 -16.30 16.19
N ILE A 291 24.32 -15.26 15.74
CA ILE A 291 23.08 -15.40 14.97
C ILE A 291 23.40 -15.98 13.59
N ALA A 292 22.97 -17.23 13.37
CA ALA A 292 23.16 -17.90 12.09
C ALA A 292 22.15 -17.42 11.05
N ALA A 293 20.86 -17.37 11.40
CA ALA A 293 19.79 -16.91 10.52
C ALA A 293 18.55 -16.52 11.32
N CYS A 294 17.76 -15.58 10.77
CA CYS A 294 16.47 -15.18 11.32
C CYS A 294 15.39 -15.15 10.23
N GLY A 295 14.26 -15.80 10.49
CA GLY A 295 13.07 -15.73 9.65
C GLY A 295 11.91 -15.10 10.41
N ILE A 296 11.27 -14.09 9.83
CA ILE A 296 10.04 -13.49 10.35
C ILE A 296 8.88 -13.97 9.48
N GLY A 297 7.80 -14.40 10.09
CA GLY A 297 6.57 -14.77 9.42
C GLY A 297 5.39 -13.98 9.96
N VAL A 298 4.60 -13.39 9.08
CA VAL A 298 3.33 -12.74 9.43
C VAL A 298 2.20 -13.62 8.93
N GLY A 299 1.17 -13.83 9.76
CA GLY A 299 0.05 -14.69 9.41
C GLY A 299 -1.22 -14.34 10.18
N ARG A 300 -2.36 -14.85 9.71
CA ARG A 300 -3.67 -14.63 10.35
C ARG A 300 -3.84 -15.47 11.61
N THR A 301 -3.06 -16.55 11.73
CA THR A 301 -3.01 -17.42 12.91
C THR A 301 -1.56 -17.63 13.35
N ALA A 302 -1.37 -18.03 14.61
CA ALA A 302 -0.04 -18.38 15.11
C ALA A 302 0.62 -19.50 14.29
N TYR A 303 -0.16 -20.50 13.86
CA TYR A 303 0.32 -21.61 13.05
C TYR A 303 0.80 -21.16 11.66
N GLU A 304 0.02 -20.32 10.98
CA GLU A 304 0.40 -19.76 9.68
C GLU A 304 1.66 -18.88 9.80
N ALA A 305 1.70 -17.99 10.78
CA ALA A 305 2.85 -17.13 11.04
C ALA A 305 4.12 -17.96 11.33
N GLU A 306 4.01 -19.06 12.07
CA GLU A 306 5.12 -19.98 12.33
C GLU A 306 5.60 -20.70 11.05
N ILE A 307 4.68 -21.15 10.18
CA ILE A 307 5.03 -21.69 8.85
C ILE A 307 5.78 -20.64 8.03
N HIS A 308 5.28 -19.40 8.00
CA HIS A 308 5.92 -18.30 7.28
C HIS A 308 7.30 -17.97 7.85
N ALA A 309 7.47 -17.97 9.17
CA ALA A 309 8.75 -17.77 9.82
C ALA A 309 9.74 -18.87 9.43
N GLY A 310 9.28 -20.13 9.39
CA GLY A 310 10.06 -21.26 8.92
C GLY A 310 10.49 -21.12 7.44
N LYS A 311 9.58 -20.72 6.55
CA LYS A 311 9.92 -20.43 5.13
C LYS A 311 11.00 -19.34 5.07
N ALA A 312 10.78 -18.20 5.72
CA ALA A 312 11.71 -17.07 5.74
C ALA A 312 13.08 -17.49 6.28
N PHE A 313 13.09 -18.27 7.36
CA PHE A 313 14.29 -18.79 7.99
C PHE A 313 15.12 -19.68 7.05
N LEU A 314 14.47 -20.57 6.29
CA LEU A 314 15.15 -21.39 5.28
C LEU A 314 15.74 -20.55 4.15
N HIS A 315 15.08 -19.46 3.75
CA HIS A 315 15.62 -18.50 2.78
C HIS A 315 16.84 -17.76 3.34
N ALA A 316 16.76 -17.30 4.59
CA ALA A 316 17.87 -16.63 5.27
C ALA A 316 19.11 -17.52 5.34
N LYS A 317 18.95 -18.81 5.68
CA LYS A 317 20.04 -19.79 5.70
C LYS A 317 20.75 -19.96 4.36
N LYS A 318 20.00 -19.94 3.26
CA LYS A 318 20.57 -20.08 1.91
C LYS A 318 21.39 -18.85 1.52
N TYR A 319 20.99 -17.67 1.98
CA TYR A 319 21.64 -16.41 1.63
C TYR A 319 22.94 -16.19 2.42
N GLY A 320 23.00 -16.66 3.67
CA GLY A 320 24.23 -16.71 4.45
C GLY A 320 24.04 -16.34 5.93
N ARG A 321 25.15 -16.44 6.69
CA ARG A 321 25.14 -16.18 8.14
C ARG A 321 24.70 -14.75 8.47
N GLY A 322 23.98 -14.58 9.56
CA GLY A 322 23.47 -13.28 10.04
C GLY A 322 22.32 -12.72 9.20
N THR A 323 21.78 -13.49 8.25
CA THR A 323 20.73 -12.98 7.36
C THR A 323 19.36 -13.00 8.02
N TRP A 324 18.58 -11.94 7.80
CA TRP A 324 17.19 -11.81 8.22
C TRP A 324 16.29 -11.74 6.98
N MET A 325 15.23 -12.54 6.97
CA MET A 325 14.21 -12.56 5.92
C MET A 325 12.82 -12.52 6.54
N VAL A 326 11.83 -12.06 5.76
CA VAL A 326 10.44 -11.93 6.17
C VAL A 326 9.54 -12.59 5.14
N VAL A 327 8.51 -13.32 5.56
CA VAL A 327 7.39 -13.78 4.72
C VAL A 327 6.10 -13.18 5.27
N PHE A 328 5.33 -12.49 4.43
CA PHE A 328 4.08 -11.84 4.78
C PHE A 328 2.86 -12.75 4.59
N ASP A 329 1.70 -12.26 5.02
CA ASP A 329 0.42 -12.98 4.95
C ASP A 329 -0.16 -13.09 3.52
N ASP A 330 0.43 -12.37 2.57
CA ASP A 330 0.19 -12.50 1.12
C ASP A 330 1.27 -13.36 0.43
N ASP A 331 2.04 -14.13 1.20
CA ASP A 331 3.18 -14.95 0.77
C ASP A 331 4.34 -14.14 0.15
N THR A 332 4.33 -12.81 0.21
CA THR A 332 5.48 -12.01 -0.26
C THR A 332 6.67 -12.16 0.69
N ILE A 333 7.87 -12.21 0.14
CA ILE A 333 9.14 -12.33 0.86
C ILE A 333 9.90 -11.02 0.75
N ALA A 334 10.42 -10.53 1.87
CA ALA A 334 11.33 -9.40 1.92
C ALA A 334 12.65 -9.77 2.60
N GLY A 335 13.75 -9.29 2.04
CA GLY A 335 15.09 -9.38 2.60
C GLY A 335 16.14 -9.72 1.54
N PRO A 336 17.41 -9.88 1.91
CA PRO A 336 17.98 -9.71 3.25
C PRO A 336 17.73 -8.31 3.84
N LEU A 337 17.30 -8.23 5.10
CA LEU A 337 17.20 -6.96 5.83
C LEU A 337 18.58 -6.35 6.05
N GLY A 338 18.68 -5.03 6.02
CA GLY A 338 19.92 -4.28 6.28
C GLY A 338 20.98 -4.32 5.17
N ARG A 339 20.69 -4.92 4.00
CA ARG A 339 21.60 -4.93 2.84
C ARG A 339 21.02 -4.13 1.67
N ALA A 340 21.89 -3.62 0.80
CA ALA A 340 21.47 -2.85 -0.38
C ALA A 340 20.66 -3.70 -1.39
N GLU A 341 20.94 -5.00 -1.46
CA GLU A 341 20.20 -5.99 -2.25
C GLU A 341 18.92 -6.44 -1.54
N GLN A 342 18.05 -5.51 -1.12
CA GLN A 342 16.73 -5.90 -0.59
C GLN A 342 15.89 -6.49 -1.71
N ILE A 343 15.63 -7.79 -1.63
CA ILE A 343 14.78 -8.46 -2.58
C ILE A 343 13.37 -8.51 -2.01
N ARG A 344 12.42 -7.89 -2.72
CA ARG A 344 10.99 -8.13 -2.53
C ARG A 344 10.51 -9.10 -3.60
N TYR A 345 10.60 -10.39 -3.32
CA TYR A 345 9.93 -11.39 -4.14
C TYR A 345 8.50 -11.55 -3.63
N SER A 346 7.50 -11.16 -4.41
CA SER A 346 6.26 -11.95 -4.38
C SER A 346 6.62 -13.35 -4.90
N PHE A 347 5.95 -14.42 -4.47
CA PHE A 347 6.00 -15.65 -5.27
C PHE A 347 5.59 -15.28 -6.70
N ASP A 348 6.57 -15.15 -7.59
CA ASP A 348 6.54 -14.64 -8.97
C ASP A 348 5.18 -14.17 -9.46
N CYS A 349 4.63 -13.07 -8.92
CA CYS A 349 3.33 -12.61 -9.36
C CYS A 349 3.48 -11.73 -10.60
N ALA A 350 4.46 -10.82 -10.69
CA ALA A 350 4.56 -9.91 -11.84
C ALA A 350 4.81 -10.64 -13.18
N GLU A 351 5.76 -11.59 -13.22
CA GLU A 351 6.06 -12.35 -14.44
C GLU A 351 4.98 -13.39 -14.75
N LEU A 352 4.48 -14.13 -13.75
CA LEU A 352 3.40 -15.10 -13.98
C LEU A 352 2.05 -14.42 -14.21
N GLN A 353 1.84 -13.18 -13.77
CA GLN A 353 0.65 -12.36 -14.08
C GLN A 353 0.75 -11.80 -15.48
N ALA A 354 1.93 -11.36 -15.94
CA ALA A 354 2.16 -11.02 -17.35
C ALA A 354 1.96 -12.26 -18.25
N ILE A 355 2.41 -13.44 -17.82
CA ILE A 355 2.18 -14.70 -18.52
C ILE A 355 0.70 -15.13 -18.44
N SER A 356 0.03 -14.94 -17.31
CA SER A 356 -1.40 -15.23 -17.12
C SER A 356 -2.29 -14.28 -17.93
N GLN A 357 -1.85 -13.05 -18.22
CA GLN A 357 -2.53 -12.17 -19.16
C GLN A 357 -2.33 -12.62 -20.62
N LYS A 358 -1.21 -13.28 -20.93
CA LYS A 358 -0.88 -13.78 -22.27
C LYS A 358 -1.39 -15.21 -22.55
N THR A 359 -1.71 -15.98 -21.51
CA THR A 359 -2.16 -17.38 -21.55
C THR A 359 -3.54 -17.51 -20.92
N ASN A 360 -4.35 -18.49 -21.30
CA ASN A 360 -5.61 -18.80 -20.59
C ASN A 360 -5.38 -19.59 -19.27
N LEU A 361 -4.19 -19.48 -18.67
CA LEU A 361 -3.81 -20.19 -17.46
C LEU A 361 -3.84 -19.22 -16.27
N SER A 362 -4.40 -19.68 -15.15
CA SER A 362 -4.38 -18.88 -13.92
C SER A 362 -2.97 -18.79 -13.36
N VAL A 363 -2.66 -17.67 -12.68
CA VAL A 363 -1.40 -17.48 -11.93
C VAL A 363 -1.12 -18.69 -11.03
N ALA A 364 -2.13 -19.20 -10.32
CA ALA A 364 -2.01 -20.39 -9.47
C ALA A 364 -1.59 -21.66 -10.23
N THR A 365 -1.99 -21.81 -11.50
CA THR A 365 -1.57 -22.94 -12.35
C THR A 365 -0.12 -22.78 -12.74
N LEU A 366 0.29 -21.58 -13.17
CA LEU A 366 1.65 -21.25 -13.57
C LEU A 366 2.64 -21.38 -12.40
N SER A 367 2.28 -20.91 -11.21
CA SER A 367 3.09 -21.04 -10.00
C SER A 367 3.31 -22.50 -9.61
N LYS A 368 2.29 -23.35 -9.76
CA LYS A 368 2.42 -24.80 -9.51
C LYS A 368 3.39 -25.45 -10.50
N ILE A 369 3.32 -25.08 -11.78
CA ILE A 369 4.24 -25.61 -12.80
C ILE A 369 5.68 -25.18 -12.49
N SER A 370 5.93 -23.89 -12.21
CA SER A 370 7.26 -23.40 -11.83
C SER A 370 7.81 -24.13 -10.59
N ALA A 371 6.98 -24.34 -9.56
CA ALA A 371 7.36 -25.09 -8.38
C ALA A 371 7.73 -26.56 -8.67
N ILE A 372 6.99 -27.22 -9.58
CA ILE A 372 7.28 -28.60 -10.01
C ILE A 372 8.62 -28.66 -10.74
N LEU A 373 8.88 -27.75 -11.69
CA LEU A 373 10.14 -27.71 -12.45
C LEU A 373 11.34 -27.49 -11.52
N ARG A 374 11.21 -26.53 -10.60
CA ARG A 374 12.23 -26.22 -9.58
C ARG A 374 12.51 -27.41 -8.66
N LYS A 375 11.47 -28.14 -8.25
CA LYS A 375 11.61 -29.34 -7.41
C LYS A 375 12.35 -30.47 -8.12
N LEU A 376 12.18 -30.60 -9.44
CA LEU A 376 12.77 -31.68 -10.24
C LEU A 376 14.15 -31.33 -10.80
N GLY A 377 14.56 -30.06 -10.74
CA GLY A 377 15.83 -29.60 -11.31
C GLY A 377 15.92 -29.78 -12.83
N LYS A 378 14.78 -29.94 -13.51
CA LYS A 378 14.69 -30.10 -14.96
C LYS A 378 13.52 -29.28 -15.52
N ASN A 379 13.74 -28.70 -16.70
CA ASN A 379 12.73 -27.89 -17.41
C ASN A 379 11.95 -28.69 -18.47
N GLU A 380 12.14 -30.02 -18.51
CA GLU A 380 11.57 -30.90 -19.51
C GLU A 380 10.54 -31.85 -18.91
N MET A 381 9.37 -31.91 -19.53
CA MET A 381 8.26 -32.71 -19.04
C MET A 381 7.30 -33.14 -20.15
N ASN A 382 6.77 -34.36 -20.04
CA ASN A 382 5.64 -34.81 -20.85
C ASN A 382 4.29 -34.67 -20.10
N ALA A 383 3.19 -34.76 -20.84
CA ALA A 383 1.85 -34.57 -20.27
C ALA A 383 1.48 -35.56 -19.14
N TYR A 384 2.08 -36.76 -19.09
CA TYR A 384 1.80 -37.75 -18.05
C TYR A 384 2.59 -37.45 -16.77
N GLU A 385 3.84 -37.01 -16.89
CA GLU A 385 4.62 -36.53 -15.75
C GLU A 385 3.94 -35.30 -15.13
N LEU A 386 3.53 -34.33 -15.94
CA LEU A 386 2.84 -33.14 -15.45
C LEU A 386 1.51 -33.50 -14.77
N ALA A 387 0.75 -34.41 -15.36
CA ALA A 387 -0.49 -34.92 -14.78
C ALA A 387 -0.28 -35.55 -13.40
N ALA A 388 0.78 -36.36 -13.25
CA ALA A 388 1.11 -37.01 -11.99
C ALA A 388 1.48 -36.00 -10.89
N TYR A 389 2.32 -35.00 -11.21
CA TYR A 389 2.71 -33.98 -10.23
C TYR A 389 1.58 -33.00 -9.88
N MET A 390 0.72 -32.66 -10.85
CA MET A 390 -0.41 -31.76 -10.63
C MET A 390 -1.67 -32.47 -10.10
N GLN A 391 -1.66 -33.80 -10.00
CA GLN A 391 -2.83 -34.61 -9.62
C GLN A 391 -4.07 -34.33 -10.50
N ILE A 392 -3.86 -34.26 -11.82
CA ILE A 392 -4.90 -34.03 -12.83
C ILE A 392 -4.88 -35.13 -13.90
N LEU A 393 -5.91 -35.17 -14.74
CA LEU A 393 -5.95 -36.11 -15.86
C LEU A 393 -4.93 -35.73 -16.96
N PRO A 394 -4.30 -36.71 -17.65
CA PRO A 394 -3.35 -36.45 -18.76
C PRO A 394 -3.90 -35.55 -19.87
N ARG A 395 -5.21 -35.59 -20.12
CA ARG A 395 -5.88 -34.69 -21.07
C ARG A 395 -5.79 -33.22 -20.66
N SER A 396 -5.93 -32.93 -19.37
CA SER A 396 -5.86 -31.58 -18.81
C SER A 396 -4.43 -31.06 -18.83
N ALA A 397 -3.46 -31.89 -18.46
CA ALA A 397 -2.04 -31.58 -18.54
C ALA A 397 -1.59 -31.31 -19.99
N ARG A 398 -2.10 -32.08 -20.96
CA ARG A 398 -1.83 -31.85 -22.39
C ARG A 398 -2.37 -30.50 -22.87
N ARG A 399 -3.56 -30.09 -22.41
CA ARG A 399 -4.13 -28.77 -22.72
C ARG A 399 -3.28 -27.64 -22.16
N ILE A 400 -2.77 -27.79 -20.94
CA ILE A 400 -1.88 -26.81 -20.30
C ILE A 400 -0.56 -26.67 -21.09
N LEU A 401 0.08 -27.78 -21.44
CA LEU A 401 1.34 -27.76 -22.21
C LEU A 401 1.16 -27.19 -23.61
N HIS A 402 0.03 -27.49 -24.27
CA HIS A 402 -0.26 -26.92 -25.58
C HIS A 402 -0.54 -25.42 -25.53
N GLU A 403 -1.21 -24.93 -24.50
CA GLU A 403 -1.41 -23.49 -24.28
C GLU A 403 -0.07 -22.76 -24.09
N LEU A 404 0.86 -23.36 -23.33
CA LEU A 404 2.22 -22.82 -23.16
C LEU A 404 3.02 -22.84 -24.47
N GLU A 405 2.94 -23.91 -25.25
CA GLU A 405 3.57 -24.04 -26.58
C GLU A 405 3.06 -22.94 -27.54
N MET A 406 1.75 -22.76 -27.62
CA MET A 406 1.11 -21.75 -28.48
C MET A 406 1.52 -20.31 -28.16
N LYS A 407 1.93 -20.05 -26.93
CA LYS A 407 2.36 -18.71 -26.46
C LYS A 407 3.87 -18.54 -26.41
N GLY A 408 4.63 -19.52 -26.93
CA GLY A 408 6.11 -19.48 -26.96
C GLY A 408 6.76 -19.69 -25.59
N LEU A 409 6.02 -20.20 -24.61
CA LEU A 409 6.48 -20.48 -23.25
C LEU A 409 6.82 -21.96 -23.03
N ALA A 410 6.68 -22.77 -24.07
CA ALA A 410 7.20 -24.11 -24.15
C ALA A 410 7.58 -24.46 -25.59
N GLU A 411 8.55 -25.35 -25.78
CA GLU A 411 8.92 -25.91 -27.08
C GLU A 411 8.91 -27.44 -27.02
N VAL A 412 8.60 -28.10 -28.14
CA VAL A 412 8.69 -29.56 -28.22
C VAL A 412 10.13 -29.96 -28.53
N VAL A 413 10.78 -30.64 -27.59
CA VAL A 413 12.21 -31.00 -27.69
C VAL A 413 12.44 -32.47 -28.04
N GLY A 414 11.38 -33.26 -28.10
CA GLY A 414 11.47 -34.66 -28.50
C GLY A 414 10.16 -35.42 -28.36
N GLU A 415 10.22 -36.70 -28.72
CA GLU A 415 9.11 -37.64 -28.56
C GLU A 415 9.58 -38.89 -27.81
N THR A 416 8.78 -39.36 -26.87
CA THR A 416 9.02 -40.59 -26.12
C THR A 416 7.98 -41.64 -26.51
N ASN A 417 8.43 -42.86 -26.77
CA ASN A 417 7.56 -43.99 -27.08
C ASN A 417 7.65 -45.05 -25.96
N PRO A 418 6.77 -44.96 -24.94
CA PRO A 418 6.83 -45.90 -23.82
C PRO A 418 6.29 -47.31 -24.17
N TYR A 419 5.67 -47.49 -25.34
CA TYR A 419 5.16 -48.80 -25.79
C TYR A 419 5.39 -49.01 -27.30
N PRO A 420 5.58 -50.26 -27.77
CA PRO A 420 5.80 -50.58 -29.20
C PRO A 420 4.60 -50.28 -30.12
N ARG A 421 3.40 -50.14 -29.55
CA ARG A 421 2.19 -49.71 -30.25
C ARG A 421 1.51 -48.59 -29.46
N GLY A 422 1.51 -47.38 -30.01
CA GLY A 422 0.90 -46.19 -29.41
C GLY A 422 1.34 -44.91 -30.11
N ARG A 423 0.58 -43.82 -29.93
CA ARG A 423 0.97 -42.51 -30.46
C ARG A 423 2.16 -41.96 -29.65
N PRO A 424 3.22 -41.45 -30.29
CA PRO A 424 4.36 -40.84 -29.60
C PRO A 424 3.94 -39.75 -28.62
N ARG A 425 4.64 -39.67 -27.48
CA ARG A 425 4.41 -38.64 -26.46
C ARG A 425 5.40 -37.50 -26.64
N LYS A 426 4.90 -36.32 -27.01
CA LYS A 426 5.70 -35.09 -27.00
C LYS A 426 6.29 -34.80 -25.62
N VAL A 427 7.57 -34.46 -25.59
CA VAL A 427 8.28 -33.89 -24.44
C VAL A 427 8.42 -32.39 -24.68
N TYR A 428 8.00 -31.59 -23.70
CA TYR A 428 8.05 -30.14 -23.77
C TYR A 428 9.17 -29.63 -22.87
N ARG A 429 9.97 -28.70 -23.37
CA ARG A 429 10.82 -27.84 -22.54
C ARG A 429 10.07 -26.56 -22.24
N ILE A 430 9.93 -26.23 -20.97
CA ILE A 430 9.07 -25.14 -20.48
C ILE A 430 9.95 -23.97 -20.01
N PHE A 431 9.58 -22.76 -20.42
CA PHE A 431 10.29 -21.52 -20.13
C PHE A 431 9.37 -20.60 -19.30
N LEU A 432 9.38 -20.81 -17.99
CA LEU A 432 8.60 -20.03 -17.02
C LEU A 432 9.55 -19.48 -15.96
N GLY A 433 10.25 -18.38 -16.29
CA GLY A 433 11.13 -17.65 -15.36
C GLY A 433 12.34 -18.45 -14.89
#